data_AF-A0A7X7H7C3-F1
#
_entry.id   AF-A0A7X7H7C3-F1
#
_cell.length_a   1.000
_cell.length_b   1.000
_cell.length_c   1.000
_cell.angle_alpha   90.00
_cell.angle_beta   90.00
_cell.angle_gamma   90.00
#
_symmetry.space_group_name_H-M   'P 1'
#
loop_
_entity.id
_entity.type
_entity.pdbx_description
1 polymer ?
#
loop_
_entity_poly.entity_id
_entity_poly.type
_entity_poly.pdbx_seq_one_letter_code
_entity_poly.pdbx_strand_id
1 'polypeptide(L)'
;MQDPTSDTLSDWSNVPEGLQASFISIDDKMAKSVAPQVTTSKSMKVTGWKNEKLSGQLLLWSASNVNQVELEFDSFTSEASTLPASIAQARFVRYVMTDEFAEGCGHRKPEDYAASLAPDMLDNLDNFN
;
A
#
# COMPACT_ATOMS: atom_id res chain seq x y z
N MET A 1 0.69 -7.90 14.18
CA MET A 1 1.25 -6.85 15.05
C MET A 1 0.20 -5.77 15.19
N GLN A 2 -0.10 -5.37 16.43
CA GLN A 2 -1.01 -4.27 16.73
C GLN A 2 -0.30 -2.96 16.36
N ASP A 3 -1.06 -1.99 15.81
CA ASP A 3 -0.53 -0.66 15.54
C ASP A 3 -0.27 0.05 16.88
N PRO A 4 0.96 0.51 17.17
CA PRO A 4 1.29 1.16 18.42
C PRO A 4 0.87 2.64 18.47
N THR A 5 0.39 3.21 17.36
CA THR A 5 -0.02 4.62 17.30
C THR A 5 -1.38 4.86 17.93
N SER A 6 -1.61 6.06 18.49
CA SER A 6 -2.91 6.48 19.02
C SER A 6 -3.96 6.73 17.93
N ASP A 7 -3.52 6.81 16.67
CA ASP A 7 -4.35 7.18 15.51
C ASP A 7 -5.27 6.04 15.06
N THR A 8 -5.26 4.91 15.75
CA THR A 8 -6.26 3.85 15.63
C THR A 8 -7.70 4.32 15.91
N LEU A 9 -7.87 5.53 16.47
CA LEU A 9 -9.16 6.20 16.69
C LEU A 9 -9.67 7.00 15.47
N SER A 10 -9.06 6.83 14.30
CA SER A 10 -9.51 7.48 13.06
C SER A 10 -11.01 7.24 12.81
N ASP A 11 -11.69 8.24 12.25
CA ASP A 11 -13.12 8.14 11.92
C ASP A 11 -13.31 7.42 10.58
N TRP A 12 -13.81 6.19 10.65
CA TRP A 12 -14.14 5.35 9.48
C TRP A 12 -15.60 5.47 9.05
N SER A 13 -16.43 6.29 9.72
CA SER A 13 -17.87 6.37 9.46
C SER A 13 -18.24 6.83 8.04
N ASN A 14 -17.34 7.58 7.39
CA ASN A 14 -17.52 8.08 6.03
C ASN A 14 -17.00 7.12 4.95
N VAL A 15 -16.40 6.00 5.32
CA VAL A 15 -15.92 4.99 4.36
C VAL A 15 -17.12 4.18 3.88
N PRO A 16 -17.39 4.13 2.55
CA PRO A 16 -18.49 3.32 2.03
C PRO A 16 -18.30 1.84 2.33
N GLU A 17 -19.41 1.10 2.45
CA GLU A 17 -19.38 -0.34 2.66
C GLU A 17 -18.63 -1.06 1.52
N GLY A 18 -17.89 -2.11 1.88
CA GLY A 18 -17.12 -2.92 0.95
C GLY A 18 -15.65 -2.49 0.81
N LEU A 19 -14.96 -3.15 -0.11
CA LEU A 19 -13.55 -2.87 -0.40
C LEU A 19 -13.43 -1.66 -1.32
N GLN A 20 -12.73 -0.64 -0.86
CA GLN A 20 -12.42 0.55 -1.64
C GLN A 20 -11.01 0.42 -2.24
N ALA A 21 -10.80 1.03 -3.40
CA ALA A 21 -9.54 0.99 -4.12
C ALA A 21 -9.24 2.30 -4.85
N SER A 22 -7.98 2.73 -4.87
CA SER A 22 -7.51 3.88 -5.64
C SER A 22 -6.04 3.78 -5.99
N PHE A 23 -5.69 4.13 -7.23
CA PHE A 23 -4.28 4.38 -7.56
C PHE A 23 -3.77 5.60 -6.79
N ILE A 24 -2.56 5.49 -6.24
CA ILE A 24 -1.84 6.54 -5.50
C ILE A 24 -0.40 6.66 -6.02
N SER A 25 0.35 7.66 -5.57
CA SER A 25 1.77 7.74 -5.92
C SER A 25 2.55 6.60 -5.27
N ILE A 26 3.65 6.18 -5.92
CA ILE A 26 4.64 5.27 -5.32
C ILE A 26 5.46 5.97 -4.21
N ASP A 27 5.40 7.30 -4.13
CA ASP A 27 6.04 8.09 -3.09
C ASP A 27 5.17 8.20 -1.82
N ASP A 28 3.90 7.82 -1.91
CA ASP A 28 2.93 7.95 -0.83
C ASP A 28 3.03 6.78 0.15
N LYS A 29 3.28 7.09 1.43
CA LYS A 29 3.27 6.13 2.55
C LYS A 29 1.98 6.27 3.35
N MET A 30 1.05 5.35 3.12
CA MET A 30 -0.24 5.37 3.81
C MET A 30 -0.10 4.81 5.23
N ALA A 31 -0.80 5.39 6.19
CA ALA A 31 -0.88 4.86 7.54
C ALA A 31 -1.88 3.70 7.60
N LYS A 32 -1.57 2.65 8.37
CA LYS A 32 -2.38 1.43 8.41
C LYS A 32 -3.77 1.65 9.00
N SER A 33 -3.83 2.41 10.10
CA SER A 33 -5.03 2.50 10.94
C SER A 33 -5.81 3.80 10.77
N VAL A 34 -5.49 4.59 9.74
CA VAL A 34 -6.11 5.89 9.45
C VAL A 34 -6.90 5.79 8.15
N ALA A 35 -8.16 6.24 8.17
CA ALA A 35 -8.99 6.28 6.97
C ALA A 35 -8.35 7.21 5.91
N PRO A 36 -7.99 6.70 4.73
CA PRO A 36 -7.22 7.47 3.76
C PRO A 36 -8.05 8.61 3.18
N GLN A 37 -7.47 9.81 3.14
CA GLN A 37 -8.07 10.99 2.52
C GLN A 37 -7.52 11.18 1.11
N VAL A 38 -7.84 10.23 0.22
CA VAL A 38 -7.35 10.20 -1.16
C VAL A 38 -8.48 10.52 -2.14
N THR A 39 -8.16 11.24 -3.22
CA THR A 39 -9.09 11.38 -4.34
C THR A 39 -9.05 10.09 -5.16
N THR A 40 -10.20 9.42 -5.30
CA THR A 40 -10.27 8.14 -6.01
C THR A 40 -9.84 8.27 -7.47
N SER A 41 -8.79 7.53 -7.84
CA SER A 41 -8.36 7.34 -9.22
C SER A 41 -8.50 5.87 -9.63
N LYS A 42 -9.21 5.64 -10.73
CA LYS A 42 -9.42 4.30 -11.31
C LYS A 42 -8.39 3.94 -12.39
N SER A 43 -7.49 4.85 -12.72
CA SER A 43 -6.46 4.62 -13.71
C SER A 43 -5.13 5.23 -13.28
N MET A 44 -4.06 4.65 -13.80
CA MET A 44 -2.71 5.14 -13.66
C MET A 44 -2.05 5.12 -15.04
N LYS A 45 -1.34 6.19 -15.38
CA LYS A 45 -0.50 6.24 -16.57
C LYS A 45 0.96 6.19 -16.14
N VAL A 46 1.67 5.18 -16.62
CA VAL A 46 3.13 5.08 -16.49
C VAL A 46 3.77 5.20 -17.87
N THR A 47 5.00 5.70 -17.92
CA THR A 47 5.77 5.83 -19.17
C THR A 47 7.19 5.36 -18.89
N GLY A 48 7.73 4.54 -19.78
CA GLY A 48 9.06 3.96 -19.63
C GLY A 48 9.58 3.40 -20.93
N TRP A 49 10.77 2.84 -20.85
CA TRP A 49 11.53 2.28 -21.96
C TRP A 49 11.21 0.80 -22.15
N LYS A 50 11.48 0.28 -23.35
CA LYS A 50 11.42 -1.17 -23.57
C LYS A 50 12.40 -1.88 -22.62
N ASN A 51 11.91 -2.93 -21.95
CA ASN A 51 12.62 -3.69 -20.90
C ASN A 51 12.88 -2.93 -19.59
N GLU A 52 12.28 -1.75 -19.39
CA GLU A 52 12.28 -1.09 -18.08
C GLU A 52 11.24 -1.74 -17.16
N LYS A 53 11.56 -1.83 -15.87
CA LYS A 53 10.59 -2.20 -14.83
C LYS A 53 9.95 -0.94 -14.28
N LEU A 54 8.66 -0.79 -14.51
CA LEU A 54 7.84 0.28 -13.96
C LEU A 54 7.10 -0.19 -12.70
N SER A 55 6.77 0.74 -11.82
CA SER A 55 6.01 0.47 -10.60
C SER A 55 4.78 1.37 -10.53
N GLY A 56 3.73 0.87 -9.90
CA GLY A 56 2.52 1.59 -9.56
C GLY A 56 2.01 1.11 -8.21
N GLN A 57 1.23 1.93 -7.53
CA GLN A 57 0.70 1.62 -6.22
C GLN A 57 -0.83 1.74 -6.22
N LEU A 58 -1.49 0.67 -5.79
CA LEU A 58 -2.93 0.60 -5.60
C LEU A 58 -3.19 0.52 -4.10
N LEU A 59 -3.87 1.54 -3.56
CA LEU A 59 -4.31 1.57 -2.18
C LEU A 59 -5.64 0.85 -2.05
N LEU A 60 -5.75 -0.03 -1.07
CA LEU A 60 -6.98 -0.73 -0.68
C LEU A 60 -7.35 -0.37 0.76
N TRP A 61 -8.62 -0.13 1.04
CA TRP A 61 -9.11 0.13 2.40
C TRP A 61 -10.57 -0.31 2.55
N SER A 62 -10.98 -0.63 3.78
CA SER A 62 -12.37 -0.97 4.10
C SER A 62 -12.66 -0.68 5.57
N ALA A 63 -13.92 -0.34 5.88
CA ALA A 63 -14.41 -0.22 7.25
C ALA A 63 -14.85 -1.59 7.85
N SER A 64 -14.89 -2.65 7.04
CA SER A 64 -15.22 -4.01 7.47
C SER A 64 -14.09 -4.98 7.09
N ASN A 65 -14.08 -6.14 7.75
CA ASN A 65 -13.11 -7.19 7.43
C ASN A 65 -13.35 -7.72 6.01
N VAL A 66 -12.29 -7.82 5.22
CA VAL A 66 -12.30 -8.39 3.86
C VAL A 66 -11.30 -9.54 3.84
N ASN A 67 -11.78 -10.76 3.61
CA ASN A 67 -10.93 -11.94 3.54
C ASN A 67 -10.49 -12.20 2.09
N GLN A 68 -9.33 -12.83 1.91
CA GLN A 68 -8.84 -13.31 0.61
C GLN A 68 -8.81 -12.24 -0.49
N VAL A 69 -8.18 -11.10 -0.20
CA VAL A 69 -7.93 -10.08 -1.20
C VAL A 69 -6.87 -10.59 -2.18
N GLU A 70 -7.21 -10.58 -3.46
CA GLU A 70 -6.37 -11.03 -4.58
C GLU A 70 -6.32 -9.95 -5.67
N LEU A 71 -5.22 -9.90 -6.41
CA LEU A 71 -5.05 -9.01 -7.54
C LEU A 71 -4.61 -9.81 -8.76
N GLU A 72 -5.38 -9.69 -9.84
CA GLU A 72 -5.07 -10.30 -11.12
C GLU A 72 -4.83 -9.22 -12.18
N PHE A 73 -4.04 -9.57 -13.19
CA PHE A 73 -3.76 -8.70 -14.32
C PHE A 73 -4.32 -9.32 -15.59
N ASP A 74 -4.94 -8.47 -16.40
CA ASP A 74 -5.18 -8.78 -17.80
C ASP A 74 -3.95 -8.46 -18.66
N SER A 75 -3.96 -8.95 -19.90
CA SER A 75 -2.94 -8.57 -20.88
C SER A 75 -3.03 -7.07 -21.22
N PHE A 76 -1.88 -6.42 -21.36
CA PHE A 76 -1.80 -5.00 -21.70
C PHE A 76 -1.84 -4.86 -23.22
N THR A 77 -2.92 -4.29 -23.74
CA THR A 77 -3.20 -4.24 -25.17
C THR A 77 -3.07 -2.82 -25.75
N SER A 78 -2.71 -2.77 -27.02
CA SER A 78 -2.73 -1.58 -27.88
C SER A 78 -3.17 -2.01 -29.27
N GLU A 79 -3.41 -1.04 -30.16
CA GLU A 79 -3.78 -1.34 -31.56
C GLU A 79 -2.72 -2.18 -32.30
N ALA A 80 -1.43 -2.03 -31.94
CA ALA A 80 -0.32 -2.65 -32.66
C ALA A 80 0.30 -3.87 -31.96
N SER A 81 0.13 -4.00 -30.64
CA SER A 81 0.84 -5.01 -29.85
C SER A 81 0.11 -5.36 -28.55
N THR A 82 0.43 -6.54 -28.01
CA THR A 82 -0.07 -7.03 -26.72
C THR A 82 1.09 -7.51 -25.88
N LEU A 83 1.12 -7.12 -24.61
CA LEU A 83 2.02 -7.66 -23.60
C LEU A 83 1.22 -8.62 -22.69
N PRO A 84 1.72 -9.83 -22.42
CA PRO A 84 0.96 -10.81 -21.63
C PRO A 84 0.88 -10.40 -20.17
N ALA A 85 -0.21 -10.74 -19.49
CA ALA A 85 -0.41 -10.48 -18.05
C ALA A 85 0.77 -10.92 -17.16
N SER A 86 1.46 -12.00 -17.55
CA SER A 86 2.60 -12.59 -16.83
C SER A 86 3.82 -11.68 -16.69
N ILE A 87 3.86 -10.52 -17.37
CA ILE A 87 4.93 -9.53 -17.16
C ILE A 87 4.70 -8.66 -15.92
N ALA A 88 3.47 -8.63 -15.41
CA ALA A 88 3.10 -7.87 -14.23
C ALA A 88 2.99 -8.79 -13.01
N GLN A 89 3.25 -8.21 -11.84
CA GLN A 89 3.05 -8.86 -10.56
C GLN A 89 2.52 -7.82 -9.56
N ALA A 90 1.62 -8.24 -8.69
CA ALA A 90 1.20 -7.46 -7.53
C ALA A 90 1.94 -7.97 -6.30
N ARG A 91 2.23 -7.06 -5.36
CA ARG A 91 2.83 -7.38 -4.07
C ARG A 91 2.17 -6.52 -3.00
N PHE A 92 1.78 -7.14 -1.89
CA PHE A 92 1.21 -6.41 -0.77
C PHE A 92 2.30 -5.62 -0.06
N VAL A 93 2.08 -4.32 0.13
CA VAL A 93 2.96 -3.47 0.92
C VAL A 93 2.63 -3.66 2.39
N ARG A 94 3.49 -4.40 3.11
CA ARG A 94 3.30 -4.70 4.52
C ARG A 94 3.98 -3.70 5.42
N TYR A 95 3.37 -3.55 6.59
CA TYR A 95 3.81 -2.64 7.62
C TYR A 95 4.84 -3.29 8.54
N VAL A 96 5.96 -2.59 8.73
CA VAL A 96 7.03 -2.95 9.67
C VAL A 96 7.02 -1.97 10.84
N MET A 97 7.46 -2.43 12.02
CA MET A 97 7.65 -1.57 13.17
C MET A 97 8.87 -0.68 12.93
N THR A 98 8.71 0.63 13.17
CA THR A 98 9.79 1.61 13.10
C THR A 98 9.69 2.58 14.27
N ASP A 99 10.81 3.21 14.60
CA ASP A 99 10.88 4.36 15.51
C ASP A 99 11.08 5.68 14.74
N GLU A 100 11.17 6.78 15.48
CA GLU A 100 11.46 8.11 14.95
C GLU A 100 12.98 8.37 14.80
N PHE A 101 13.33 9.42 14.04
CA PHE A 101 14.73 9.79 13.82
C PHE A 101 15.44 10.31 15.08
N ALA A 102 14.74 11.00 15.99
CA ALA A 102 15.26 11.58 17.24
C ALA A 102 16.63 12.27 17.09
N GLU A 103 17.57 12.02 17.99
CA GLU A 103 18.93 12.61 18.00
C GLU A 103 19.91 11.93 17.02
N GLY A 104 19.44 11.00 16.19
CA GLY A 104 20.30 10.23 15.28
C GLY A 104 21.07 9.11 15.98
N CYS A 105 22.41 9.21 15.98
CA CYS A 105 23.32 8.16 16.46
C CYS A 105 23.30 8.00 17.99
N GLY A 106 23.39 6.76 18.48
CA GLY A 106 23.53 6.48 19.92
C GLY A 106 22.94 5.14 20.30
N HIS A 107 23.14 4.74 21.56
CA HIS A 107 22.39 3.63 22.13
C HIS A 107 20.93 4.04 22.27
N ARG A 108 20.00 3.17 21.84
CA ARG A 108 18.56 3.42 21.93
C ARG A 108 17.89 2.39 22.83
N LYS A 109 16.98 2.86 23.66
CA LYS A 109 16.01 2.05 24.39
C LYS A 109 14.62 2.28 23.79
N PRO A 110 13.88 1.25 23.38
CA PRO A 110 12.60 1.43 22.67
C PRO A 110 11.58 2.28 23.43
N GLU A 111 11.62 2.29 24.76
CA GLU A 111 10.67 3.04 25.59
C GLU A 111 10.84 4.56 25.49
N ASP A 112 12.01 5.02 25.03
CA ASP A 112 12.37 6.43 24.93
C ASP A 112 11.96 7.07 23.58
N TYR A 113 11.44 6.28 22.63
CA TYR A 113 11.15 6.72 21.27
C TYR A 113 9.73 6.35 20.82
N ALA A 114 9.10 7.21 20.03
CA ALA A 114 7.80 6.93 19.46
C ALA A 114 7.89 5.76 18.46
N ALA A 115 7.06 4.73 18.67
CA ALA A 115 6.92 3.59 17.76
C ALA A 115 5.76 3.81 16.79
N SER A 116 5.92 3.37 15.54
CA SER A 116 4.89 3.42 14.51
C SER A 116 5.00 2.26 13.54
N LEU A 117 4.00 2.12 12.68
CA LEU A 117 4.00 1.18 11.56
C LEU A 117 4.26 1.92 10.25
N ALA A 118 5.29 1.51 9.52
CA ALA A 118 5.63 2.06 8.21
C ALA A 118 5.41 1.03 7.09
N PRO A 119 4.76 1.39 5.97
CA PRO A 119 4.64 0.51 4.81
C PRO A 119 5.98 0.42 4.08
N ASP A 120 6.60 -0.76 4.05
CA ASP A 120 7.96 -0.91 3.52
C ASP A 120 8.22 -2.26 2.83
N MET A 121 7.61 -3.33 3.33
CA MET A 121 7.89 -4.67 2.82
C MET A 121 7.02 -5.00 1.61
N LEU A 122 7.65 -5.27 0.46
CA LEU A 122 6.97 -5.82 -0.73
C LEU A 122 6.84 -7.34 -0.63
N ASP A 123 5.74 -7.80 -0.04
CA ASP A 123 5.50 -9.22 0.23
C ASP A 123 5.10 -10.01 -1.03
N ASN A 124 5.43 -11.30 -1.06
CA ASN A 124 5.18 -12.23 -2.16
C ASN A 124 4.01 -13.18 -1.90
N LEU A 125 3.09 -12.80 -1.01
CA LEU A 125 1.85 -13.54 -0.76
C LEU A 125 0.92 -13.45 -1.98
N ASP A 126 0.29 -14.57 -2.32
CA ASP A 126 -0.69 -14.64 -3.41
C ASP A 126 -2.03 -14.00 -3.01
N ASN A 127 -2.39 -14.05 -1.73
CA ASN A 127 -3.57 -13.41 -1.17
C ASN A 127 -3.32 -12.77 0.19
N PHE A 128 -4.15 -11.78 0.53
CA PHE A 128 -4.11 -11.06 1.80
C PHE A 128 -5.40 -11.25 2.60
N ASN A 129 -5.26 -11.43 3.91
CA ASN A 129 -6.36 -11.67 4.86
C ASN A 129 -6.55 -10.50 5.81
#